data_AF-A0A254QFN3-F1
#
_entry.id   AF-A0A254QFN3-F1
#
_cell.length_a   1.000
_cell.length_b   1.000
_cell.length_c   1.000
_cell.angle_alpha   90.00
_cell.angle_beta   90.00
_cell.angle_gamma   90.00
#
_symmetry.space_group_name_H-M   'P 1'
#
loop_
_entity.id
_entity.type
_entity.pdbx_description
1 polymer ?
#
loop_
_entity_poly.entity_id
_entity_poly.type
_entity_poly.pdbx_seq_one_letter_code
_entity_poly.pdbx_strand_id
1 'polypeptide(L)'
;MTEVIMPKMGDGMEEGTLVEWLVKDGDKVKSGQVIGNIQTDKATLELEAPGSGFLTGFLLTAGQTVPVGVPIAIILKEGESVPAGWGLGGGSAPAAASAPAGESAPVAASAPATSAPVSNERVKASPLAKKIAAELGVDLGSVTGSGPSGRIVQKDVVAAKGSGAAV
;
A
#
# COMPACT_ATOMS: atom_id res chain seq x y z
N MET A 1 -11.81 16.20 10.98
CA MET A 1 -11.03 15.78 9.80
C MET A 1 -11.86 16.05 8.55
N THR A 2 -11.29 16.74 7.57
CA THR A 2 -11.91 17.00 6.27
C THR A 2 -11.05 16.37 5.20
N GLU A 3 -11.62 15.46 4.43
CA GLU A 3 -10.91 14.80 3.34
C GLU A 3 -10.91 15.72 2.12
N VAL A 4 -9.73 15.92 1.52
CA VAL A 4 -9.59 16.60 0.25
C VAL A 4 -9.73 15.55 -0.83
N ILE A 5 -10.90 15.51 -1.45
CA ILE A 5 -11.15 14.67 -2.62
C ILE A 5 -10.87 15.47 -3.89
N MET A 6 -10.46 14.77 -4.95
CA MET A 6 -10.33 15.35 -6.28
C MET A 6 -11.72 15.85 -6.74
N PRO A 7 -11.95 17.18 -6.87
CA PRO A 7 -13.23 17.70 -7.29
C PRO A 7 -13.49 17.42 -8.77
N LYS A 8 -14.74 17.16 -9.13
CA LYS A 8 -15.14 17.07 -10.53
C LYS A 8 -15.21 18.47 -11.13
N MET A 9 -14.16 18.88 -11.84
CA MET A 9 -14.04 20.22 -12.43
C MET A 9 -14.40 20.21 -13.94
N GLY A 10 -15.61 19.74 -14.28
CA GLY A 10 -16.16 19.78 -15.63
C GLY A 10 -17.09 18.61 -16.00
N ASP A 11 -17.91 18.80 -17.03
CA ASP A 11 -18.94 17.83 -17.47
C ASP A 11 -18.40 16.52 -18.10
N GLY A 12 -17.08 16.39 -18.27
CA GLY A 12 -16.45 15.17 -18.81
C GLY A 12 -15.13 14.80 -18.12
N MET A 13 -14.91 15.28 -16.90
CA MET A 13 -13.67 15.02 -16.17
C MET A 13 -13.76 13.68 -15.42
N GLU A 14 -13.00 12.69 -15.88
CA GLU A 14 -12.85 11.38 -15.21
C GLU A 14 -11.59 11.31 -14.35
N GLU A 15 -10.52 12.01 -14.76
CA GLU A 15 -9.22 12.00 -14.09
C GLU A 15 -8.58 13.40 -14.11
N GLY A 16 -7.77 13.72 -13.09
CA GLY A 16 -7.02 14.96 -12.96
C GLY A 16 -5.58 14.68 -12.56
N THR A 17 -4.64 15.37 -13.19
CA THR A 17 -3.22 15.27 -12.90
C THR A 17 -2.80 16.41 -11.98
N LEU A 18 -2.31 16.10 -10.79
CA LEU A 18 -1.74 17.13 -9.93
C LEU A 18 -0.43 17.62 -10.57
N VAL A 19 -0.31 18.91 -10.85
CA VAL A 19 0.93 19.54 -11.36
C VAL A 19 1.92 19.74 -10.23
N GLU A 20 1.46 20.38 -9.16
CA GLU A 20 2.30 20.87 -8.07
C GLU A 20 1.44 21.16 -6.83
N TRP A 21 2.02 20.97 -5.65
CA TRP A 21 1.48 21.46 -4.38
C TRP A 21 2.08 22.83 -4.05
N LEU A 22 1.23 23.82 -3.78
CA LEU A 22 1.64 25.16 -3.33
C LEU A 22 1.86 25.22 -1.81
N VAL A 23 1.45 24.17 -1.10
CA VAL A 23 1.53 24.05 0.36
C VAL A 23 2.28 22.78 0.75
N LYS A 24 2.79 22.74 1.98
CA LYS A 24 3.60 21.62 2.50
C LYS A 24 2.78 20.71 3.43
N ASP A 25 3.38 19.58 3.78
CA ASP A 25 2.87 18.73 4.85
C ASP A 25 2.84 19.44 6.20
N GLY A 26 1.65 19.43 6.81
CA GLY A 26 1.40 20.14 8.05
C GLY A 26 1.23 21.66 7.88
N ASP A 27 1.08 22.16 6.66
CA ASP A 27 0.88 23.60 6.44
C ASP A 27 -0.57 24.01 6.74
N LYS A 28 -0.76 25.26 7.19
CA LYS A 28 -2.06 25.77 7.62
C LYS A 28 -2.80 26.37 6.45
N VAL A 29 -3.87 25.70 6.03
CA VAL A 29 -4.73 26.08 4.91
C VAL A 29 -6.10 26.58 5.39
N LYS A 30 -6.73 27.45 4.61
CA LYS A 30 -8.10 27.93 4.83
C LYS A 30 -9.03 27.39 3.75
N SER A 31 -10.31 27.26 4.08
CA SER A 31 -11.34 26.94 3.09
C SER A 31 -11.29 27.94 1.93
N GLY A 32 -11.23 27.45 0.69
CA GLY A 32 -11.07 28.29 -0.52
C GLY A 32 -9.64 28.78 -0.77
N GLN A 33 -8.65 28.34 0.01
CA GLN A 33 -7.25 28.63 -0.28
C GLN A 33 -6.71 27.67 -1.33
N VAL A 34 -5.98 28.19 -2.32
CA VAL A 34 -5.29 27.37 -3.31
C VAL A 34 -4.17 26.59 -2.64
N ILE A 35 -4.26 25.27 -2.72
CA ILE A 35 -3.30 24.32 -2.13
C ILE A 35 -2.43 23.64 -3.19
N GLY A 36 -2.87 23.62 -4.45
CA GLY A 36 -2.13 23.01 -5.54
C GLY A 36 -2.74 23.34 -6.89
N ASN A 37 -2.07 22.91 -7.96
CA ASN A 37 -2.56 23.07 -9.32
C ASN A 37 -2.84 21.69 -9.91
N ILE A 38 -4.01 21.53 -10.53
CA ILE A 38 -4.42 20.32 -11.22
C ILE A 38 -4.50 20.63 -12.70
N GLN A 39 -3.81 19.84 -13.51
CA GLN A 39 -3.93 19.83 -14.95
C GLN A 39 -4.94 18.77 -15.37
N THR A 40 -5.86 19.19 -16.22
CA THR A 40 -6.80 18.33 -16.93
C THR A 40 -6.48 18.38 -18.42
N ASP A 41 -7.13 17.54 -19.23
CA ASP A 41 -7.03 17.57 -20.69
C ASP A 41 -7.39 18.94 -21.30
N LYS A 42 -8.27 19.69 -20.62
CA LYS A 42 -8.79 20.98 -21.12
C LYS A 42 -8.09 22.21 -20.58
N ALA A 43 -7.70 22.19 -19.32
CA ALA A 43 -7.16 23.35 -18.62
C ALA A 43 -6.39 22.96 -17.37
N THR A 44 -5.54 23.86 -16.90
CA THR A 44 -4.99 23.82 -15.54
C THR A 44 -5.92 24.62 -14.64
N LEU A 45 -6.41 23.98 -13.58
CA LEU A 45 -7.26 24.57 -12.56
C LEU A 45 -6.56 24.56 -11.21
N GLU A 46 -6.95 25.50 -10.36
CA GLU A 46 -6.44 25.62 -9.00
C GLU A 46 -7.25 24.71 -8.07
N LEU A 47 -6.54 23.86 -7.32
CA LEU A 47 -7.13 23.02 -6.28
C LEU A 47 -7.28 23.87 -5.03
N GLU A 48 -8.53 24.12 -4.64
CA GLU A 48 -8.86 24.84 -3.42
C GLU A 48 -9.11 23.88 -2.26
N ALA A 49 -8.71 24.28 -1.05
CA ALA A 49 -8.99 23.51 0.14
C ALA A 49 -10.52 23.52 0.45
N PRO A 50 -11.17 22.36 0.61
CA PRO A 50 -12.59 22.29 0.96
C PRO A 50 -12.89 22.70 2.41
N GLY A 51 -11.86 22.94 3.23
CA GLY A 51 -11.99 23.33 4.62
C GLY A 51 -10.74 24.03 5.15
N SER A 52 -10.80 24.46 6.41
CA SER A 52 -9.69 25.13 7.09
C SER A 52 -9.04 24.18 8.11
N GLY A 53 -7.71 24.17 8.17
CA GLY A 53 -6.94 23.33 9.10
C GLY A 53 -5.50 23.15 8.65
N PHE A 54 -4.90 22.01 9.01
CA PHE A 54 -3.56 21.61 8.64
C PHE A 54 -3.63 20.55 7.54
N LEU A 55 -3.12 20.86 6.35
CA LEU A 55 -3.12 19.93 5.23
C LEU A 55 -1.98 18.93 5.39
N THR A 56 -2.31 17.65 5.39
CA THR A 56 -1.36 16.56 5.61
C THR A 56 -1.85 15.28 4.91
N GLY A 57 -1.09 14.20 5.03
CA GLY A 57 -1.44 12.92 4.44
C GLY A 57 -1.55 12.99 2.92
N PHE A 58 -0.64 13.70 2.25
CA PHE A 58 -0.59 13.77 0.79
C PHE A 58 -0.42 12.38 0.19
N LEU A 59 -1.41 11.93 -0.57
CA LEU A 59 -1.38 10.65 -1.25
C LEU A 59 -0.79 10.75 -2.66
N LEU A 60 -0.73 11.97 -3.20
CA LEU A 60 -0.28 12.27 -4.54
C LEU A 60 0.96 13.13 -4.51
N THR A 61 1.86 12.88 -5.44
CA THR A 61 3.00 13.74 -5.74
C THR A 61 2.70 14.58 -6.99
N ALA A 62 3.45 15.66 -7.17
CA ALA A 62 3.49 16.42 -8.42
C ALA A 62 3.68 15.48 -9.63
N GLY A 63 2.86 15.67 -10.67
CA GLY A 63 2.78 14.85 -11.87
C GLY A 63 1.92 13.57 -11.77
N GLN A 64 1.22 13.31 -10.66
CA GLN A 64 0.37 12.11 -10.52
C GLN A 64 -1.07 12.35 -10.97
N THR A 65 -1.59 11.43 -11.78
CA THR A 65 -2.99 11.40 -12.24
C THR A 65 -3.85 10.57 -11.30
N VAL A 66 -5.02 11.08 -10.95
CA VAL A 66 -6.02 10.34 -10.17
C VAL A 66 -7.44 10.57 -10.68
N PRO A 67 -8.37 9.62 -10.44
CA PRO A 67 -9.77 9.80 -10.77
C PRO A 67 -10.45 10.87 -9.92
N VAL A 68 -11.50 11.48 -10.47
CA VAL A 68 -12.40 12.35 -9.69
C VAL A 68 -13.08 11.57 -8.56
N GLY A 69 -13.28 12.23 -7.42
CA GLY A 69 -13.85 11.63 -6.22
C GLY A 69 -12.87 10.83 -5.37
N VAL A 70 -11.60 10.70 -5.78
CA VAL A 70 -10.57 10.03 -4.97
C VAL A 70 -9.99 11.01 -3.93
N PRO A 71 -9.84 10.60 -2.65
CA PRO A 71 -9.14 11.38 -1.64
C PRO A 71 -7.64 11.51 -1.96
N ILE A 72 -7.16 12.75 -1.99
CA ILE A 72 -5.77 13.10 -2.35
C ILE A 72 -4.97 13.66 -1.17
N ALA A 73 -5.64 14.23 -0.17
CA ALA A 73 -5.04 14.75 1.06
C ALA A 73 -6.09 14.86 2.16
N ILE A 74 -5.68 15.20 3.39
CA ILE A 74 -6.58 15.50 4.52
C ILE A 74 -6.23 16.80 5.20
N ILE A 75 -7.27 17.46 5.67
CA ILE A 75 -7.20 18.65 6.49
C ILE A 75 -7.61 18.27 7.92
N LEU A 76 -6.68 18.42 8.86
CA LEU A 76 -6.92 18.19 10.28
C LEU A 76 -7.15 19.53 10.99
N LYS A 77 -8.02 19.55 12.01
CA LYS A 77 -8.15 20.72 12.88
C LYS A 77 -7.04 20.73 13.92
N GLU A 78 -6.82 21.88 14.54
CA GLU A 78 -5.80 22.06 15.59
C GLU A 78 -6.06 21.06 16.74
N GLY A 79 -5.14 20.12 16.94
CA GLY A 79 -5.26 19.03 17.93
C GLY A 79 -5.70 17.66 17.39
N GLU A 80 -5.98 17.52 16.09
CA GLU A 80 -6.26 16.22 15.44
C GLU A 80 -4.99 15.65 14.77
N SER A 81 -4.82 14.33 14.79
CA SER A 81 -3.69 13.62 14.16
C SER A 81 -4.15 12.79 12.96
N VAL A 82 -3.25 12.57 11.99
CA VAL A 82 -3.50 11.72 10.82
C VAL A 82 -3.86 10.31 11.30
N PRO A 83 -4.99 9.72 10.87
CA PRO A 83 -5.27 8.34 11.24
C PRO A 83 -4.21 7.42 10.63
N ALA A 84 -3.71 6.47 11.44
CA ALA A 84 -2.60 5.58 11.07
C ALA A 84 -2.89 4.63 9.88
N GLY A 85 -4.09 4.71 9.28
CA GLY A 85 -4.50 4.00 8.06
C GLY A 85 -4.82 4.92 6.88
N TRP A 86 -4.48 6.21 6.94
CA TRP A 86 -4.70 7.16 5.84
C TRP A 86 -3.72 6.94 4.69
N GLY A 87 -4.24 6.69 3.48
CA GLY A 87 -3.45 6.38 2.28
C GLY A 87 -4.23 5.53 1.27
N LEU A 88 -3.78 5.47 0.01
CA LEU A 88 -4.22 4.56 -1.08
C LEU A 88 -3.67 3.14 -0.81
N GLY A 89 -3.67 2.78 0.45
CA GLY A 89 -3.02 1.66 1.09
C GLY A 89 -3.56 1.43 2.51
N GLY A 90 -4.69 2.07 2.88
CA GLY A 90 -5.58 1.63 3.96
C GLY A 90 -6.29 0.34 3.59
N GLY A 91 -5.54 -0.67 3.14
CA GLY A 91 -5.97 -2.04 3.17
C GLY A 91 -6.08 -2.44 4.64
N SER A 92 -7.28 -2.25 5.18
CA SER A 92 -7.83 -3.17 6.16
C SER A 92 -7.39 -4.58 5.76
N ALA A 93 -6.97 -5.38 6.74
CA ALA A 93 -6.80 -6.81 6.59
C ALA A 93 -7.90 -7.37 5.69
N PRO A 94 -7.62 -8.26 4.73
CA PRO A 94 -8.67 -8.89 3.95
C PRO A 94 -9.55 -9.68 4.92
N ALA A 95 -10.63 -9.04 5.37
CA ALA A 95 -11.80 -9.67 5.92
C ALA A 95 -12.32 -10.55 4.79
N ALA A 96 -12.14 -11.84 5.00
CA ALA A 96 -12.67 -12.90 4.18
C ALA A 96 -14.17 -12.67 3.98
N ALA A 97 -14.55 -12.18 2.81
CA ALA A 97 -15.92 -12.24 2.33
C ALA A 97 -16.10 -13.60 1.65
N SER A 98 -16.70 -14.50 2.43
CA SER A 98 -17.22 -15.80 2.04
C SER A 98 -18.11 -15.76 0.79
N ALA A 99 -18.01 -16.79 -0.06
CA ALA A 99 -19.10 -17.68 -0.53
C ALA A 99 -18.89 -18.14 -1.99
N PRO A 100 -19.47 -19.29 -2.43
CA PRO A 100 -19.96 -20.45 -1.68
C PRO A 100 -19.25 -21.75 -2.13
N ALA A 101 -18.94 -22.63 -1.17
CA ALA A 101 -18.62 -24.02 -1.47
C ALA A 101 -19.93 -24.74 -1.84
N GLY A 102 -20.13 -24.96 -3.14
CA GLY A 102 -21.11 -25.89 -3.65
C GLY A 102 -20.71 -27.32 -3.29
N GLU A 103 -21.51 -27.93 -2.43
CA GLU A 103 -22.21 -29.21 -2.63
C GLU A 103 -21.40 -30.42 -3.15
N SER A 104 -21.30 -31.42 -2.26
CA SER A 104 -21.28 -32.88 -2.51
C SER A 104 -20.15 -33.48 -3.38
N ALA A 105 -19.56 -34.63 -3.08
CA ALA A 105 -19.65 -35.61 -2.01
C ALA A 105 -18.43 -36.55 -2.22
N PRO A 106 -17.96 -37.25 -1.18
CA PRO A 106 -16.71 -37.98 -1.19
C PRO A 106 -16.89 -39.39 -1.75
N VAL A 107 -15.87 -39.92 -2.43
CA VAL A 107 -15.61 -41.37 -2.41
C VAL A 107 -14.22 -41.60 -1.83
N ALA A 108 -14.25 -42.08 -0.60
CA ALA A 108 -13.10 -42.54 0.16
C ALA A 108 -12.58 -43.86 -0.41
N ALA A 109 -11.25 -43.99 -0.46
CA ALA A 109 -10.57 -45.27 -0.36
C ALA A 109 -9.32 -45.08 0.52
N SER A 110 -9.34 -45.78 1.65
CA SER A 110 -8.40 -45.75 2.77
C SER A 110 -6.93 -45.93 2.42
N ALA A 111 -6.04 -45.15 3.06
CA ALA A 111 -4.74 -45.61 3.58
C ALA A 111 -4.16 -44.60 4.60
N PRO A 112 -3.40 -45.06 5.62
CA PRO A 112 -3.35 -44.49 6.96
C PRO A 112 -2.29 -43.39 7.19
N ALA A 113 -2.52 -42.64 8.28
CA ALA A 113 -1.70 -41.56 8.80
C ALA A 113 -0.27 -41.99 9.21
N THR A 114 0.71 -41.15 8.90
CA THR A 114 1.52 -40.55 9.97
C THR A 114 1.72 -39.07 9.68
N SER A 115 1.25 -38.27 10.61
CA SER A 115 1.30 -36.82 10.56
C SER A 115 2.59 -36.35 11.22
N ALA A 116 3.45 -35.73 10.43
CA ALA A 116 4.29 -34.65 10.91
C ALA A 116 4.22 -33.55 9.83
N PRO A 117 3.25 -32.62 9.89
CA PRO A 117 3.33 -31.44 9.06
C PRO A 117 4.55 -30.68 9.57
N VAL A 118 5.54 -30.60 8.68
CA VAL A 118 6.63 -29.62 8.71
C VAL A 118 6.14 -28.36 9.39
N SER A 119 6.85 -27.94 10.43
CA SER A 119 6.69 -26.62 11.02
C SER A 119 6.86 -25.61 9.89
N ASN A 120 5.75 -25.24 9.26
CA ASN A 120 5.65 -24.10 8.37
C ASN A 120 5.65 -22.85 9.28
N GLU A 121 6.77 -22.71 9.98
CA GLU A 121 7.19 -21.52 10.68
C GLU A 121 7.20 -20.44 9.60
N ARG A 122 6.14 -19.63 9.57
CA ARG A 122 5.94 -18.56 8.61
C ARG A 122 7.23 -17.77 8.49
N VAL A 123 8.03 -18.08 7.47
CA VAL A 123 9.39 -17.59 7.36
C VAL A 123 9.33 -16.07 7.33
N LYS A 124 9.92 -15.42 8.34
CA LYS A 124 10.01 -13.97 8.44
C LYS A 124 11.02 -13.51 7.39
N ALA A 125 10.59 -13.38 6.14
CA ALA A 125 11.39 -12.83 5.05
C ALA A 125 10.89 -11.45 4.62
N SER A 126 11.82 -10.56 4.30
CA SER A 126 11.55 -9.26 3.68
C SER A 126 10.91 -9.44 2.29
N PRO A 127 10.01 -8.54 1.85
CA PRO A 127 9.41 -8.61 0.51
C PRO A 127 10.44 -8.71 -0.62
N LEU A 128 11.57 -8.01 -0.49
CA LEU A 128 12.68 -8.08 -1.45
C LEU A 128 13.40 -9.43 -1.40
N ALA A 129 13.60 -10.00 -0.20
CA ALA A 129 14.20 -11.31 -0.03
C ALA A 129 13.33 -12.41 -0.65
N LYS A 130 12.00 -12.34 -0.50
CA LYS A 130 11.07 -13.29 -1.12
C LYS A 130 11.12 -13.26 -2.65
N LYS A 131 11.14 -12.05 -3.24
CA LYS A 131 11.25 -11.91 -4.70
C LYS A 131 12.54 -12.51 -5.24
N ILE A 132 13.66 -12.21 -4.59
CA ILE A 132 14.99 -12.68 -5.02
C ILE A 132 15.16 -14.18 -4.77
N ALA A 133 14.61 -14.70 -3.68
CA ALA A 133 14.64 -16.13 -3.40
C ALA A 133 13.85 -16.94 -4.43
N ALA A 134 12.66 -16.44 -4.85
CA ALA A 134 11.87 -17.06 -5.91
C ALA A 134 12.59 -17.02 -7.26
N GLU A 135 13.24 -15.91 -7.59
CA GLU A 135 13.99 -15.75 -8.85
C GLU A 135 15.24 -16.63 -8.90
N LEU A 136 15.92 -16.79 -7.76
CA LEU A 136 17.17 -17.55 -7.64
C LEU A 136 16.97 -19.02 -7.24
N GLY A 137 15.73 -19.44 -6.97
CA GLY A 137 15.38 -20.78 -6.50
C GLY A 137 15.91 -21.12 -5.11
N VAL A 138 16.07 -20.13 -4.23
CA VAL A 138 16.61 -20.31 -2.87
C VAL A 138 15.46 -20.58 -1.89
N ASP A 139 15.60 -21.64 -1.09
CA ASP A 139 14.64 -21.97 -0.04
C ASP A 139 14.82 -21.05 1.18
N LEU A 140 13.82 -20.22 1.48
CA LEU A 140 13.87 -19.28 2.59
C LEU A 140 13.85 -19.96 3.97
N GLY A 141 13.35 -21.20 4.07
CA GLY A 141 13.32 -21.95 5.33
C GLY A 141 14.73 -22.34 5.81
N SER A 142 15.68 -22.43 4.88
CA SER A 142 17.07 -22.83 5.15
C SER A 142 18.03 -21.64 5.27
N VAL A 143 17.54 -20.39 5.14
CA VAL A 143 18.37 -19.19 5.18
C VAL A 143 18.28 -18.51 6.54
N THR A 144 19.42 -18.30 7.20
CA THR A 144 19.52 -17.48 8.41
C THR A 144 19.33 -16.01 8.07
N GLY A 145 18.31 -15.39 8.68
CA GLY A 145 18.02 -13.97 8.48
C GLY A 145 18.84 -13.06 9.41
N SER A 146 19.59 -12.12 8.83
CA SER A 146 20.41 -11.16 9.56
C SER A 146 19.72 -9.80 9.78
N GLY A 147 18.45 -9.65 9.38
CA GLY A 147 17.68 -8.41 9.51
C GLY A 147 17.08 -8.17 10.91
N PRO A 148 16.53 -6.96 11.15
CA PRO A 148 15.89 -6.61 12.42
C PRO A 148 14.76 -7.61 12.75
N SER A 149 14.81 -8.20 13.94
CA SER A 149 13.93 -9.27 14.42
C SER A 149 14.11 -10.64 13.73
N GLY A 150 15.32 -10.97 13.26
CA GLY A 150 15.64 -12.27 12.67
C GLY A 150 15.05 -12.46 11.27
N ARG A 151 14.82 -11.35 10.55
CA ARG A 151 14.21 -11.35 9.22
C ARG A 151 15.24 -11.63 8.14
N ILE A 152 14.90 -12.49 7.19
CA ILE A 152 15.72 -12.75 6.00
C ILE A 152 15.68 -11.52 5.09
N VAL A 153 16.83 -10.91 4.84
CA VAL A 153 16.99 -9.77 3.93
C VAL A 153 17.66 -10.22 2.64
N GLN A 154 17.64 -9.36 1.61
CA GLN A 154 18.21 -9.65 0.28
C GLN A 154 19.64 -10.23 0.37
N LYS A 155 20.48 -9.63 1.22
CA LYS A 155 21.88 -10.02 1.38
C LYS A 155 22.03 -11.46 1.86
N ASP A 156 21.11 -11.95 2.69
CA ASP A 156 21.11 -13.32 3.20
C ASP A 156 20.73 -14.33 2.12
N VAL A 157 19.75 -14.00 1.27
CA VAL A 157 19.32 -14.85 0.15
C VAL A 157 20.43 -14.96 -0.91
N VAL A 158 21.10 -13.85 -1.20
CA VAL A 158 22.24 -13.82 -2.13
C VAL A 158 23.43 -14.59 -1.55
N ALA A 159 23.70 -14.45 -0.24
CA ALA A 159 24.76 -15.19 0.45
C ALA A 159 24.47 -16.70 0.50
N ALA A 160 23.22 -17.11 0.73
CA ALA A 160 22.81 -18.51 0.75
C ALA A 160 23.03 -19.20 -0.61
N LYS A 161 22.80 -18.49 -1.73
CA LYS A 161 23.13 -19.01 -3.06
C LYS A 161 24.64 -19.18 -3.28
N GLY A 162 25.46 -18.34 -2.65
CA GLY A 162 26.92 -18.47 -2.68
C GLY A 162 27.47 -19.55 -1.75
N SER A 163 26.77 -19.84 -0.65
CA SER A 163 27.21 -20.82 0.35
C SER A 163 26.72 -22.25 0.07
N GLY A 164 25.86 -22.46 -0.92
CA GLY A 164 25.44 -23.79 -1.40
C GLY A 164 26.48 -24.51 -2.26
N ALA A 165 27.71 -24.02 -2.31
CA ALA A 165 28.83 -24.61 -3.03
C ALA A 165 30.10 -24.66 -2.18
N ALA A 166 30.08 -25.42 -1.07
CA ALA A 166 31.29 -25.97 -0.47
C ALA A 166 30.96 -27.16 0.45
N VAL A 167 31.31 -28.34 -0.06
CA VAL A 167 31.57 -29.66 0.57
C VAL A 167 30.48 -30.39 1.34
#